data_AF-A0A914P709-F1
#
_entry.id   AF-A0A914P709-F1
#
_cell.length_a   1.000
_cell.length_b   1.000
_cell.length_c   1.000
_cell.angle_alpha   90.00
_cell.angle_beta   90.00
_cell.angle_gamma   90.00
#
_symmetry.space_group_name_H-M   'P 1'
#
loop_
_entity.id
_entity.type
_entity.pdbx_description
1 polymer ?
#
loop_
_entity_poly.entity_id
_entity_poly.type
_entity_poly.pdbx_seq_one_letter_code
_entity_poly.pdbx_strand_id
1 'polypeptide(L)'
;MEPSIITIPIDREIKFKKVDLQILPQNGYLQSPIHTVCNLSNVKYYIRIYPNGYNDKTRGMAGIILQLFKGNAFNIDSDIMLCFESASFQKDLPKGNENGTTFGISKTSKFFDSKFFDNGKLIIKVKGTFKIILPLGIKYPFSAHWKIEESVLEALKSSNNGYLKSKRFNISSDSDIKYCIMIYPNGNKEENRGKAYVILQLQLGCETKIKADFNFSIDSALFSRLLTNVFEKSEGRGPFLCSTEDLFDPEKGYFVDGEMTLKVAGTLIIEKENIEPNVLSCKKGVASKAYQKHRGKEFTIFVGEKALKVRLFFS
;
A
#
# COMPACT_ATOMS: atom_id res chain seq x y z
N MET A 1 -14.33 -0.82 -21.50
CA MET A 1 -13.82 -1.78 -20.50
C MET A 1 -14.56 -1.52 -19.20
N GLU A 2 -15.09 -2.55 -18.55
CA GLU A 2 -15.70 -2.38 -17.23
C GLU A 2 -14.64 -2.01 -16.19
N PRO A 3 -14.89 -1.02 -15.31
CA PRO A 3 -13.93 -0.66 -14.27
C PRO A 3 -13.79 -1.80 -13.27
N SER A 4 -12.57 -2.03 -12.75
CA SER A 4 -12.41 -2.99 -11.66
C SER A 4 -12.71 -2.35 -10.33
N ILE A 5 -13.51 -3.04 -9.53
CA ILE A 5 -13.82 -2.65 -8.17
C ILE A 5 -12.98 -3.54 -7.25
N ILE A 6 -11.99 -2.95 -6.57
CA ILE A 6 -11.33 -3.61 -5.44
C ILE A 6 -12.17 -3.35 -4.20
N THR A 7 -12.57 -4.42 -3.51
CA THR A 7 -13.20 -4.31 -2.19
C THR A 7 -12.17 -4.63 -1.11
N ILE A 8 -11.89 -3.66 -0.24
CA ILE A 8 -10.90 -3.77 0.83
C ILE A 8 -11.62 -3.75 2.17
N PRO A 9 -11.65 -4.87 2.92
CA PRO A 9 -12.23 -4.88 4.25
C PRO A 9 -11.35 -4.09 5.23
N ILE A 10 -12.01 -3.37 6.12
CA ILE A 10 -11.37 -2.67 7.25
C ILE A 10 -11.92 -3.28 8.53
N ASP A 11 -11.02 -3.70 9.40
CA ASP A 11 -11.32 -3.95 10.81
C ASP A 11 -10.16 -3.40 11.64
N ARG A 12 -10.35 -2.20 12.20
CA ARG A 12 -9.31 -1.48 12.94
C ARG A 12 -9.83 -0.94 14.25
N GLU A 13 -9.00 -1.06 15.28
CA GLU A 13 -9.26 -0.50 16.60
C GLU A 13 -8.33 0.69 16.84
N ILE A 14 -8.92 1.85 17.15
CA ILE A 14 -8.20 3.09 17.44
C ILE A 14 -8.52 3.51 18.87
N LYS A 15 -7.47 3.84 19.64
CA LYS A 15 -7.57 4.16 21.07
C LYS A 15 -7.10 5.59 21.34
N PHE A 16 -7.91 6.33 22.09
CA PHE A 16 -7.58 7.67 22.57
C PHE A 16 -7.65 7.69 24.10
N LYS A 17 -6.75 8.42 24.79
CA LYS A 17 -6.85 8.57 26.25
C LYS A 17 -7.84 9.69 26.58
N LYS A 18 -8.58 9.55 27.68
CA LYS A 18 -9.56 10.54 28.14
C LYS A 18 -8.96 11.93 28.39
N VAL A 19 -7.75 11.98 28.95
CA VAL A 19 -7.05 13.24 29.24
C VAL A 19 -6.82 14.07 27.97
N ASP A 20 -6.51 13.41 26.85
CA ASP A 20 -6.25 14.06 25.58
C ASP A 20 -7.49 14.80 25.03
N LEU A 21 -8.70 14.36 25.41
CA LEU A 21 -9.97 14.92 24.92
C LEU A 21 -10.46 16.13 25.72
N GLN A 22 -10.07 16.24 26.99
CA GLN A 22 -10.59 17.28 27.90
C GLN A 22 -9.84 18.62 27.80
N ILE A 23 -8.65 18.63 27.20
CA ILE A 23 -7.76 19.81 27.17
C ILE A 23 -7.92 20.61 25.86
N LEU A 24 -8.68 20.10 24.88
CA LEU A 24 -8.74 20.71 23.56
C LEU A 24 -9.63 21.97 23.53
N PRO A 25 -9.14 23.08 22.93
CA PRO A 25 -9.94 24.29 22.74
C PRO A 25 -11.10 24.04 21.76
N GLN A 26 -11.98 25.03 21.60
CA GLN A 26 -13.03 25.00 20.58
C GLN A 26 -12.40 24.80 19.18
N ASN A 27 -12.95 23.88 18.39
CA ASN A 27 -12.40 23.40 17.11
C ASN A 27 -11.08 22.60 17.19
N GLY A 28 -10.55 22.38 18.40
CA GLY A 28 -9.43 21.46 18.61
C GLY A 28 -9.85 20.02 18.31
N TYR A 29 -8.96 19.25 17.67
CA TYR A 29 -9.20 17.85 17.36
C TYR A 29 -8.05 16.95 17.77
N LEU A 30 -8.37 15.70 18.10
CA LEU A 30 -7.39 14.61 18.13
C LEU A 30 -7.37 13.92 16.77
N GLN A 31 -6.19 13.53 16.31
CA GLN A 31 -6.02 12.81 15.07
C GLN A 31 -5.49 11.41 15.34
N SER A 32 -6.08 10.39 14.73
CA SER A 32 -5.47 9.07 14.69
C SER A 32 -4.18 9.09 13.83
N PRO A 33 -3.32 8.06 13.95
CA PRO A 33 -2.34 7.79 12.91
C PRO A 33 -3.00 7.68 11.53
N ILE A 34 -2.23 7.99 10.49
CA ILE A 34 -2.66 7.81 9.11
C ILE A 34 -2.58 6.32 8.78
N HIS A 35 -3.65 5.79 8.22
CA HIS A 35 -3.78 4.40 7.81
C HIS A 35 -3.86 4.32 6.28
N THR A 36 -2.98 3.53 5.66
CA THR A 36 -3.03 3.27 4.21
C THR A 36 -4.06 2.17 3.93
N VAL A 37 -5.03 2.45 3.06
CA VAL A 37 -6.05 1.49 2.59
C VAL A 37 -5.45 0.59 1.51
N CYS A 38 -4.81 1.21 0.52
CA CYS A 38 -4.17 0.53 -0.60
C CYS A 38 -2.94 1.34 -1.04
N ASN A 39 -1.79 0.68 -1.14
CA ASN A 39 -0.55 1.32 -1.54
C ASN A 39 -0.52 1.70 -3.03
N LEU A 40 -1.30 1.01 -3.87
CA LEU A 40 -1.38 1.29 -5.32
C LEU A 40 -2.04 2.64 -5.62
N SER A 41 -3.05 3.01 -4.83
CA SER A 41 -3.86 4.21 -5.05
C SER A 41 -3.52 5.36 -4.11
N ASN A 42 -2.53 5.17 -3.24
CA ASN A 42 -2.19 6.10 -2.15
C ASN A 42 -3.40 6.55 -1.33
N VAL A 43 -4.45 5.72 -1.29
CA VAL A 43 -5.66 6.01 -0.51
C VAL A 43 -5.31 5.81 0.95
N LYS A 44 -5.34 6.92 1.68
CA LYS A 44 -5.04 6.97 3.11
C LYS A 44 -6.28 7.47 3.83
N TYR A 45 -6.49 7.03 5.06
CA TYR A 45 -7.53 7.58 5.93
C TYR A 45 -7.01 7.79 7.33
N TYR A 46 -7.72 8.63 8.06
CA TYR A 46 -7.49 8.85 9.48
C TYR A 46 -8.78 9.34 10.12
N ILE A 47 -8.84 9.28 11.44
CA ILE A 47 -9.98 9.76 12.21
C ILE A 47 -9.60 11.05 12.92
N ARG A 48 -10.46 12.06 12.81
CA ARG A 48 -10.46 13.23 13.67
C ARG A 48 -11.58 13.14 14.69
N ILE A 49 -11.26 13.43 15.95
CA ILE A 49 -12.23 13.54 17.03
C ILE A 49 -12.28 14.99 17.47
N TYR A 50 -13.45 15.60 17.38
CA TYR A 50 -13.75 16.94 17.83
C TYR A 50 -14.59 16.85 19.11
N PRO A 51 -13.97 16.81 20.31
CA PRO A 51 -14.70 16.64 21.56
C PRO A 51 -15.69 17.78 21.84
N ASN A 52 -15.45 18.97 21.28
CA ASN A 52 -16.20 20.20 21.53
C ASN A 52 -16.92 20.77 20.28
N GLY A 53 -17.10 19.95 19.24
CA GLY A 53 -17.67 20.35 17.96
C GLY A 53 -16.59 20.73 16.94
N TYR A 54 -16.91 20.58 15.66
CA TYR A 54 -15.99 20.89 14.55
C TYR A 54 -16.30 22.24 13.88
N ASN A 55 -17.44 22.85 14.22
CA ASN A 55 -17.86 24.19 13.82
C ASN A 55 -18.85 24.74 14.84
N ASP A 56 -19.24 26.01 14.69
CA ASP A 56 -20.14 26.68 15.63
C ASP A 56 -21.53 26.03 15.71
N LYS A 57 -22.00 25.40 14.62
CA LYS A 57 -23.28 24.68 14.58
C LYS A 57 -23.27 23.40 15.40
N THR A 58 -22.10 22.83 15.66
CA THR A 58 -21.90 21.59 16.42
C THR A 58 -21.24 21.84 17.78
N ARG A 59 -21.21 23.10 18.22
CA ARG A 59 -20.64 23.49 19.50
C ARG A 59 -21.33 22.73 20.64
N GLY A 60 -20.51 22.16 21.52
CA GLY A 60 -21.01 21.31 22.62
C GLY A 60 -21.51 19.94 22.15
N MET A 61 -21.04 19.46 21.00
CA MET A 61 -21.29 18.10 20.52
C MET A 61 -19.97 17.42 20.17
N ALA A 62 -19.87 16.15 20.53
CA ALA A 62 -18.74 15.32 20.08
C ALA A 62 -18.90 14.95 18.59
N GLY A 63 -17.94 15.36 17.76
CA GLY A 63 -17.86 14.97 16.35
C GLY A 63 -16.77 13.92 16.12
N ILE A 64 -17.06 12.90 15.30
CA ILE A 64 -16.03 12.01 14.78
C ILE A 64 -16.09 12.04 13.26
N ILE A 65 -14.94 12.32 12.65
CA ILE A 65 -14.81 12.47 11.21
C ILE A 65 -13.78 11.45 10.73
N LEU A 66 -14.20 10.57 9.83
CA LEU A 66 -13.29 9.77 9.02
C LEU A 66 -12.95 10.58 7.78
N GLN A 67 -11.67 10.90 7.61
CA GLN A 67 -11.21 11.68 6.47
C GLN A 67 -10.36 10.81 5.56
N LEU A 68 -10.69 10.79 4.27
CA LEU A 68 -9.91 10.13 3.24
C LEU A 68 -9.04 11.13 2.51
N PHE A 69 -7.77 10.77 2.38
CA PHE A 69 -6.86 11.36 1.41
C PHE A 69 -6.90 10.48 0.15
N LYS A 70 -7.38 11.08 -0.93
CA LYS A 70 -7.34 10.50 -2.27
C LYS A 70 -6.03 10.94 -2.93
N GLY A 71 -5.12 9.99 -3.17
CA GLY A 71 -4.15 10.14 -4.24
C GLY A 71 -4.88 10.20 -5.59
N ASN A 72 -4.28 10.80 -6.61
CA ASN A 72 -4.95 11.15 -7.88
C ASN A 72 -5.92 10.08 -8.44
N ALA A 73 -7.06 10.54 -8.98
CA ALA A 73 -7.93 9.86 -9.96
C ALA A 73 -8.69 8.55 -9.60
N PHE A 74 -8.93 8.20 -8.33
CA PHE A 74 -9.79 7.04 -7.98
C PHE A 74 -11.19 7.40 -7.48
N ASN A 75 -12.23 6.76 -8.02
CA ASN A 75 -13.56 6.82 -7.40
C ASN A 75 -13.61 5.83 -6.24
N ILE A 76 -13.95 6.32 -5.06
CA ILE A 76 -14.03 5.53 -3.83
C ILE A 76 -15.48 5.52 -3.40
N ASP A 77 -16.11 4.35 -3.51
CA ASP A 77 -17.34 4.06 -2.79
C ASP A 77 -16.95 3.40 -1.46
N SER A 78 -17.64 3.71 -0.38
CA SER A 78 -17.28 3.20 0.94
C SER A 78 -18.53 2.88 1.74
N ASP A 79 -18.55 1.69 2.29
CA ASP A 79 -19.55 1.26 3.26
C ASP A 79 -18.84 1.06 4.59
N ILE A 80 -18.77 2.14 5.37
CA ILE A 80 -18.01 2.17 6.63
C ILE A 80 -18.94 2.46 7.79
N MET A 81 -18.81 1.61 8.80
CA MET A 81 -19.47 1.70 10.08
C MET A 81 -18.42 2.02 11.16
N LEU A 82 -18.71 3.02 11.99
CA LEU A 82 -17.98 3.26 13.23
C LEU A 82 -18.74 2.58 14.38
N CYS A 83 -18.08 1.66 15.06
CA CYS A 83 -18.57 0.99 16.25
C CYS A 83 -17.82 1.49 17.49
N PHE A 84 -18.55 1.69 18.59
CA PHE A 84 -17.96 1.96 19.91
C PHE A 84 -18.11 0.71 20.76
N GLU A 85 -17.05 0.24 21.40
CA GLU A 85 -17.16 -0.96 22.26
C GLU A 85 -18.02 -0.70 23.51
N SER A 86 -17.94 0.52 24.02
CA SER A 86 -18.50 0.94 25.30
C SER A 86 -19.95 1.45 25.18
N ALA A 87 -20.46 1.64 23.96
CA ALA A 87 -21.84 2.01 23.69
C ALA A 87 -22.36 1.28 22.44
N SER A 88 -23.53 0.63 22.52
CA SER A 88 -24.20 -0.04 21.41
C SER A 88 -24.70 0.97 20.37
N PHE A 89 -23.77 1.55 19.61
CA PHE A 89 -24.04 2.50 18.56
C PHE A 89 -23.40 2.03 17.28
N GLN A 90 -24.25 1.86 16.27
CA GLN A 90 -23.90 1.58 14.90
C GLN A 90 -24.57 2.66 14.05
N LYS A 91 -23.81 3.27 13.15
CA LYS A 91 -24.36 4.21 12.18
C LYS A 91 -23.57 4.08 10.89
N ASP A 92 -24.30 3.89 9.81
CA ASP A 92 -23.73 3.88 8.46
C ASP A 92 -23.30 5.30 8.09
N LEU A 93 -22.13 5.41 7.49
CA LEU A 93 -21.67 6.67 6.93
C LEU A 93 -22.43 6.99 5.64
N PRO A 94 -22.90 8.22 5.44
CA PRO A 94 -23.51 8.61 4.18
C PRO A 94 -22.51 8.45 3.04
N LYS A 95 -22.97 8.07 1.84
CA LYS A 95 -22.12 7.95 0.64
C LYS A 95 -21.43 9.28 0.35
N GLY A 96 -20.15 9.20 0.01
CA GLY A 96 -19.29 10.36 -0.18
C GLY A 96 -19.44 10.98 -1.57
N ASN A 97 -19.10 12.27 -1.72
CA ASN A 97 -19.02 12.98 -3.00
C ASN A 97 -17.60 12.96 -3.61
N GLU A 98 -17.49 13.21 -4.92
CA GLU A 98 -16.35 12.76 -5.74
C GLU A 98 -14.98 13.48 -5.47
N ASN A 99 -14.97 14.56 -4.68
CA ASN A 99 -13.86 15.55 -4.66
C ASN A 99 -13.08 15.69 -3.34
N GLY A 100 -13.04 14.65 -2.51
CA GLY A 100 -12.29 14.66 -1.25
C GLY A 100 -13.24 14.43 -0.08
N THR A 101 -13.50 13.17 0.20
CA THR A 101 -14.57 12.78 1.08
C THR A 101 -14.16 12.81 2.53
N THR A 102 -14.61 13.88 3.18
CA THR A 102 -14.72 13.94 4.62
C THR A 102 -16.04 13.28 5.01
N PHE A 103 -15.96 12.08 5.58
CA PHE A 103 -17.12 11.36 6.09
C PHE A 103 -17.31 11.69 7.57
N GLY A 104 -18.26 12.57 7.88
CA GLY A 104 -18.55 12.98 9.25
C GLY A 104 -19.70 12.19 9.87
N ILE A 105 -19.47 11.55 11.03
CA ILE A 105 -20.55 11.24 11.98
C ILE A 105 -20.60 12.38 12.99
N SER A 106 -21.51 13.34 12.80
CA SER A 106 -21.90 14.22 13.90
C SER A 106 -22.95 13.50 14.75
N LYS A 107 -22.57 13.10 15.96
CA LYS A 107 -23.55 12.68 16.97
C LYS A 107 -23.86 13.90 17.82
N THR A 108 -25.14 14.27 17.86
CA THR A 108 -25.67 15.30 18.75
C THR A 108 -25.84 14.74 20.16
N SER A 109 -24.78 14.20 20.78
CA SER A 109 -24.78 13.89 22.21
C SER A 109 -23.90 14.92 22.90
N LYS A 110 -24.44 15.53 23.96
CA LYS A 110 -23.88 16.74 24.57
C LYS A 110 -22.40 16.60 24.99
N PHE A 111 -21.86 15.40 25.27
CA PHE A 111 -20.41 15.16 25.42
C PHE A 111 -20.13 13.65 25.24
N PHE A 112 -18.87 13.25 25.03
CA PHE A 112 -18.44 11.89 25.36
C PHE A 112 -18.55 11.74 26.88
N ASP A 113 -19.65 11.19 27.38
CA ASP A 113 -19.78 10.88 28.80
C ASP A 113 -18.91 9.67 29.19
N SER A 114 -18.88 9.34 30.49
CA SER A 114 -18.08 8.23 31.01
C SER A 114 -18.39 6.88 30.36
N LYS A 115 -19.57 6.70 29.77
CA LYS A 115 -19.99 5.45 29.13
C LYS A 115 -19.28 5.21 27.80
N PHE A 116 -18.67 6.23 27.20
CA PHE A 116 -17.84 6.07 26.00
C PHE A 116 -16.41 5.62 26.32
N PHE A 117 -16.01 5.60 27.59
CA PHE A 117 -14.67 5.25 28.02
C PHE A 117 -14.64 3.88 28.69
N ASP A 118 -13.81 2.98 28.16
CA ASP A 118 -13.41 1.77 28.87
C ASP A 118 -12.03 2.00 29.48
N ASN A 119 -11.92 1.90 30.81
CA ASN A 119 -10.69 2.14 31.56
C ASN A 119 -10.00 3.47 31.20
N GLY A 120 -10.80 4.53 31.06
CA GLY A 120 -10.30 5.87 30.72
C GLY A 120 -9.82 6.02 29.26
N LYS A 121 -10.15 5.07 28.38
CA LYS A 121 -9.82 5.12 26.96
C LYS A 121 -11.10 5.10 26.12
N LEU A 122 -11.16 5.97 25.12
CA LEU A 122 -12.16 5.89 24.08
C LEU A 122 -11.65 4.89 23.04
N ILE A 123 -12.41 3.82 22.81
CA ILE A 123 -12.09 2.79 21.82
C ILE A 123 -13.08 2.90 20.67
N ILE A 124 -12.55 3.20 19.49
CA ILE A 124 -13.32 3.30 18.24
C ILE A 124 -12.90 2.13 17.36
N LYS A 125 -13.86 1.29 16.99
CA LYS A 125 -13.70 0.24 16.00
C LYS A 125 -14.23 0.73 14.66
N VAL A 126 -13.38 0.76 13.65
CA VAL A 126 -13.75 1.04 12.27
C VAL A 126 -13.96 -0.30 11.58
N LYS A 127 -15.20 -0.56 11.16
CA LYS A 127 -15.57 -1.76 10.41
C LYS A 127 -16.20 -1.37 9.09
N GLY A 128 -15.90 -2.07 8.01
CA GLY A 128 -16.55 -1.82 6.74
C GLY A 128 -15.72 -2.24 5.55
N THR A 129 -16.07 -1.72 4.39
CA THR A 129 -15.34 -1.96 3.15
C THR A 129 -15.13 -0.67 2.36
N PHE A 130 -13.92 -0.51 1.83
CA PHE A 130 -13.66 0.45 0.76
C PHE A 130 -13.81 -0.26 -0.58
N LYS A 131 -14.66 0.27 -1.46
CA LYS A 131 -14.74 -0.10 -2.87
C LYS A 131 -13.95 0.92 -3.68
N ILE A 132 -12.72 0.58 -4.03
CA ILE A 132 -11.87 1.41 -4.87
C ILE A 132 -12.12 1.02 -6.31
N ILE A 133 -12.66 1.94 -7.09
CA ILE A 133 -12.83 1.78 -8.53
C ILE A 133 -11.49 2.14 -9.18
N LEU A 134 -10.75 1.12 -9.57
CA LEU A 134 -9.53 1.30 -10.33
C LEU A 134 -9.86 1.44 -11.81
N PRO A 135 -9.32 2.47 -12.48
CA PRO A 135 -9.28 2.47 -13.92
C PRO A 135 -8.24 1.42 -14.34
N LEU A 136 -8.71 0.23 -14.71
CA LEU A 136 -7.85 -0.82 -15.24
C LEU A 136 -7.16 -0.35 -16.52
N GLY A 137 -5.94 -0.84 -16.75
CA GLY A 137 -5.21 -0.55 -17.98
C GLY A 137 -4.62 0.86 -18.02
N ILE A 138 -4.59 1.59 -16.89
CA ILE A 138 -3.75 2.78 -16.79
C ILE A 138 -2.30 2.35 -16.93
N LYS A 139 -1.66 2.99 -17.90
CA LYS A 139 -0.25 2.90 -18.20
C LYS A 139 0.46 4.03 -17.48
N TYR A 140 1.31 3.70 -16.50
CA TYR A 140 2.14 4.70 -15.83
C TYR A 140 3.54 4.66 -16.44
N PRO A 141 3.89 5.61 -17.33
CA PRO A 141 5.24 5.66 -17.86
C PRO A 141 6.21 6.00 -16.73
N PHE A 142 7.38 5.38 -16.76
CA PHE A 142 8.49 5.75 -15.88
C PHE A 142 9.80 5.75 -16.65
N SER A 143 10.75 6.52 -16.15
CA SER A 143 12.14 6.45 -16.58
C SER A 143 13.08 6.76 -15.41
N ALA A 144 14.24 6.12 -15.42
CA ALA A 144 15.33 6.41 -14.50
C ALA A 144 16.66 6.20 -15.22
N HIS A 145 17.67 6.96 -14.81
CA HIS A 145 19.04 6.79 -15.26
C HIS A 145 19.98 6.67 -14.06
N TRP A 146 21.07 5.96 -14.24
CA TRP A 146 22.06 5.73 -13.20
C TRP A 146 23.45 5.74 -13.82
N LYS A 147 24.28 6.66 -13.34
CA LYS A 147 25.71 6.72 -13.65
C LYS A 147 26.51 5.85 -12.68
N ILE A 148 27.43 5.07 -13.22
CA ILE A 148 28.25 4.12 -12.47
C ILE A 148 29.70 4.28 -12.93
N GLU A 149 30.60 4.51 -11.98
CA GLU A 149 32.03 4.55 -12.25
C GLU A 149 32.55 3.12 -12.52
N GLU A 150 33.42 2.99 -13.52
CA GLU A 150 34.03 1.73 -13.93
C GLU A 150 34.77 1.05 -12.78
N SER A 151 35.60 1.80 -12.06
CA SER A 151 36.38 1.33 -10.92
C SER A 151 35.54 0.64 -9.83
N VAL A 152 34.31 1.10 -9.62
CA VAL A 152 33.38 0.54 -8.63
C VAL A 152 32.84 -0.82 -9.10
N LEU A 153 32.56 -0.96 -10.40
CA LEU A 153 32.15 -2.25 -10.98
C LEU A 153 33.31 -3.23 -11.08
N GLU A 154 34.51 -2.74 -11.38
CA GLU A 154 35.72 -3.56 -11.43
C GLU A 154 36.05 -4.19 -10.08
N ALA A 155 35.89 -3.44 -8.99
CA ALA A 155 36.08 -3.95 -7.63
C ALA A 155 35.17 -5.16 -7.30
N LEU A 156 34.08 -5.35 -8.06
CA LEU A 156 33.14 -6.46 -7.91
C LEU A 156 33.40 -7.63 -8.87
N LYS A 157 34.33 -7.52 -9.83
CA LYS A 157 34.70 -8.61 -10.76
C LYS A 157 35.09 -9.89 -10.01
N SER A 158 35.86 -9.74 -8.93
CA SER A 158 36.37 -10.86 -8.13
C SER A 158 35.36 -11.39 -7.09
N SER A 159 34.23 -10.71 -6.89
CA SER A 159 33.21 -11.10 -5.93
C SER A 159 32.18 -12.02 -6.58
N ASN A 160 32.08 -13.25 -6.08
CA ASN A 160 30.95 -14.11 -6.41
C ASN A 160 29.65 -13.48 -5.87
N ASN A 161 28.69 -13.19 -6.74
CA ASN A 161 27.42 -12.50 -6.43
C ASN A 161 27.56 -11.04 -5.97
N GLY A 162 28.71 -10.39 -6.20
CA GLY A 162 28.85 -8.95 -6.01
C GLY A 162 27.86 -8.19 -6.88
N TYR A 163 27.16 -7.21 -6.31
CA TYR A 163 26.24 -6.36 -7.07
C TYR A 163 26.28 -4.93 -6.58
N LEU A 164 25.97 -4.00 -7.48
CA LEU A 164 25.64 -2.63 -7.14
C LEU A 164 24.14 -2.43 -7.24
N LYS A 165 23.63 -1.50 -6.43
CA LYS A 165 22.21 -1.16 -6.37
C LYS A 165 22.04 0.36 -6.45
N SER A 166 21.20 0.82 -7.36
CA SER A 166 20.88 2.24 -7.51
C SER A 166 20.13 2.77 -6.29
N LYS A 167 20.06 4.11 -6.19
CA LYS A 167 19.04 4.75 -5.35
C LYS A 167 17.65 4.29 -5.80
N ARG A 168 16.72 4.21 -4.84
CA ARG A 168 15.33 3.89 -5.12
C ARG A 168 14.69 5.04 -5.88
N PHE A 169 13.88 4.73 -6.88
CA PHE A 169 13.07 5.69 -7.61
C PHE A 169 11.61 5.24 -7.61
N ASN A 170 10.71 6.22 -7.64
CA ASN A 170 9.28 5.98 -7.75
C ASN A 170 8.90 5.93 -9.23
N ILE A 171 7.91 5.12 -9.59
CA ILE A 171 7.33 5.11 -10.95
C ILE A 171 6.46 6.34 -11.18
N SER A 172 5.76 6.81 -10.14
CA SER A 172 5.06 8.09 -10.16
C SER A 172 5.35 8.88 -8.89
N SER A 173 5.21 10.21 -8.96
CA SER A 173 5.37 11.11 -7.81
C SER A 173 4.49 10.70 -6.62
N ASP A 174 3.36 10.07 -6.92
CA ASP A 174 2.31 9.72 -5.97
C ASP A 174 2.19 8.20 -5.77
N SER A 175 3.20 7.39 -6.10
CA SER A 175 3.19 5.96 -5.79
C SER A 175 4.15 5.64 -4.65
N ASP A 176 3.70 4.83 -3.69
CA ASP A 176 4.59 4.20 -2.70
C ASP A 176 5.41 3.03 -3.32
N ILE A 177 5.20 2.75 -4.62
CA ILE A 177 5.89 1.72 -5.40
C ILE A 177 7.29 2.22 -5.74
N LYS A 178 8.29 1.54 -5.19
CA LYS A 178 9.71 1.87 -5.36
C LYS A 178 10.43 0.77 -6.10
N TYR A 179 11.18 1.15 -7.12
CA TYR A 179 12.09 0.28 -7.83
C TYR A 179 13.53 0.70 -7.57
N CYS A 180 14.45 -0.21 -7.85
CA CYS A 180 15.86 0.10 -8.01
C CYS A 180 16.42 -0.73 -9.17
N ILE A 181 17.51 -0.27 -9.75
CA ILE A 181 18.29 -1.04 -10.69
C ILE A 181 19.41 -1.74 -9.93
N MET A 182 19.67 -2.99 -10.28
CA MET A 182 20.80 -3.76 -9.80
C MET A 182 21.65 -4.18 -10.98
N ILE A 183 22.97 -4.16 -10.80
CA ILE A 183 23.91 -4.69 -11.79
C ILE A 183 24.80 -5.74 -11.10
N TYR A 184 24.89 -6.88 -11.76
CA TYR A 184 25.70 -8.02 -11.36
C TYR A 184 26.79 -8.20 -12.40
N PRO A 185 27.99 -7.60 -12.23
CA PRO A 185 29.04 -7.65 -13.25
C PRO A 185 29.56 -9.06 -13.49
N ASN A 186 29.39 -9.98 -12.53
CA ASN A 186 29.86 -11.37 -12.62
C ASN A 186 28.76 -12.40 -12.29
N GLY A 187 27.52 -12.10 -12.67
CA GLY A 187 26.38 -13.00 -12.49
C GLY A 187 25.69 -12.84 -11.13
N ASN A 188 24.41 -13.21 -11.09
CA ASN A 188 23.58 -13.21 -9.87
C ASN A 188 23.49 -14.59 -9.19
N LYS A 189 24.11 -15.60 -9.79
CA LYS A 189 24.15 -17.00 -9.38
C LYS A 189 25.42 -17.63 -9.94
N GLU A 190 25.88 -18.73 -9.34
CA GLU A 190 27.09 -19.44 -9.79
C GLU A 190 26.98 -19.93 -11.25
N GLU A 191 25.79 -20.38 -11.67
CA GLU A 191 25.49 -20.80 -13.06
C GLU A 191 25.67 -19.67 -14.10
N ASN A 192 25.68 -18.43 -13.63
CA ASN A 192 25.79 -17.21 -14.43
C ASN A 192 27.15 -16.52 -14.26
N ARG A 193 28.15 -17.20 -13.70
CA ARG A 193 29.49 -16.64 -13.56
C ARG A 193 30.08 -16.27 -14.93
N GLY A 194 30.79 -15.14 -14.99
CA GLY A 194 31.34 -14.57 -16.22
C GLY A 194 30.31 -13.87 -17.11
N LYS A 195 29.08 -13.67 -16.62
CA LYS A 195 28.01 -12.98 -17.36
C LYS A 195 27.49 -11.79 -16.57
N ALA A 196 27.51 -10.62 -17.19
CA ALA A 196 26.94 -9.42 -16.60
C ALA A 196 25.41 -9.39 -16.77
N TYR A 197 24.70 -9.01 -15.72
CA TYR A 197 23.23 -8.82 -15.73
C TYR A 197 22.86 -7.47 -15.19
N VAL A 198 21.78 -6.93 -15.74
CA VAL A 198 21.07 -5.76 -15.20
C VAL A 198 19.68 -6.21 -14.80
N ILE A 199 19.22 -5.79 -13.63
CA ILE A 199 17.94 -6.21 -13.04
C ILE A 199 17.17 -5.00 -12.56
N LEU A 200 15.90 -4.89 -12.95
CA LEU A 200 14.95 -4.00 -12.32
C LEU A 200 14.34 -4.76 -11.14
N GLN A 201 14.40 -4.21 -9.93
CA GLN A 201 13.88 -4.87 -8.74
C GLN A 201 12.78 -4.03 -8.07
N LEU A 202 11.65 -4.66 -7.77
CA LEU A 202 10.58 -4.08 -6.98
C LEU A 202 10.95 -4.15 -5.50
N GLN A 203 11.07 -3.00 -4.82
CA GLN A 203 11.60 -2.91 -3.46
C GLN A 203 10.52 -2.70 -2.39
N LEU A 204 9.58 -1.79 -2.63
CA LEU A 204 8.54 -1.42 -1.67
C LEU A 204 7.26 -1.03 -2.42
N GLY A 205 6.13 -1.10 -1.73
CA GLY A 205 4.90 -0.43 -2.17
C GLY A 205 3.79 -1.33 -2.65
N CYS A 206 3.95 -2.65 -2.67
CA CYS A 206 2.84 -3.53 -3.01
C CYS A 206 2.98 -4.92 -2.42
N GLU A 207 1.92 -5.42 -1.78
CA GLU A 207 1.73 -6.86 -1.52
C GLU A 207 1.08 -7.55 -2.72
N THR A 208 0.76 -6.79 -3.77
CA THR A 208 0.15 -7.32 -4.99
C THR A 208 1.18 -7.43 -6.11
N LYS A 209 0.90 -8.32 -7.05
CA LYS A 209 1.70 -8.51 -8.27
C LYS A 209 1.58 -7.25 -9.11
N ILE A 210 2.65 -6.87 -9.82
CA ILE A 210 2.62 -5.71 -10.70
C ILE A 210 3.25 -6.09 -12.03
N LYS A 211 2.50 -5.91 -13.12
CA LYS A 211 3.02 -6.09 -14.47
C LYS A 211 3.70 -4.80 -14.94
N ALA A 212 4.88 -4.91 -15.53
CA ALA A 212 5.55 -3.79 -16.17
C ALA A 212 6.19 -4.22 -17.49
N ASP A 213 6.06 -3.35 -18.48
CA ASP A 213 6.85 -3.36 -19.70
C ASP A 213 8.00 -2.38 -19.52
N PHE A 214 9.25 -2.79 -19.71
CA PHE A 214 10.39 -1.90 -19.52
C PHE A 214 11.55 -2.28 -20.43
N ASN A 215 12.31 -1.26 -20.80
CA ASN A 215 13.49 -1.35 -21.63
C ASN A 215 14.70 -0.89 -20.83
N PHE A 216 15.75 -1.71 -20.82
CA PHE A 216 17.08 -1.27 -20.41
C PHE A 216 17.87 -0.79 -21.61
N SER A 217 18.63 0.28 -21.44
CA SER A 217 19.57 0.80 -22.43
C SER A 217 20.82 1.37 -21.78
N ILE A 218 21.93 1.37 -22.49
CA ILE A 218 23.19 1.99 -22.07
C ILE A 218 23.53 3.03 -23.14
N ASP A 219 23.79 4.28 -22.74
CA ASP A 219 23.93 5.40 -23.69
C ASP A 219 25.05 5.22 -24.70
N SER A 220 26.14 4.60 -24.27
CA SER A 220 27.37 4.44 -25.06
C SER A 220 27.44 3.12 -25.83
N ALA A 221 26.48 2.21 -25.63
CA ALA A 221 26.48 0.89 -26.26
C ALA A 221 25.19 0.66 -27.06
N LEU A 222 25.26 -0.17 -28.11
CA LEU A 222 24.09 -0.65 -28.86
C LEU A 222 23.30 -1.71 -28.06
N PHE A 223 23.07 -1.46 -26.77
CA PHE A 223 22.29 -2.32 -25.90
C PHE A 223 20.91 -1.72 -25.68
N SER A 224 19.88 -2.42 -26.14
CA SER A 224 18.48 -2.15 -25.79
C SER A 224 17.71 -3.46 -25.66
N ARG A 225 17.03 -3.68 -24.54
CA ARG A 225 16.26 -4.90 -24.30
C ARG A 225 14.91 -4.60 -23.64
N LEU A 226 13.84 -4.80 -24.41
CA LEU A 226 12.45 -4.73 -23.93
C LEU A 226 12.07 -6.02 -23.21
N LEU A 227 11.43 -5.89 -22.05
CA LEU A 227 10.97 -6.97 -21.21
C LEU A 227 9.56 -6.68 -20.72
N THR A 228 8.73 -7.71 -20.71
CA THR A 228 7.41 -7.70 -20.05
C THR A 228 7.45 -8.71 -18.92
N ASN A 229 7.27 -8.25 -17.69
CA ASN A 229 7.29 -9.14 -16.53
C ASN A 229 6.24 -8.76 -15.50
N VAL A 230 5.80 -9.78 -14.76
CA VAL A 230 5.06 -9.62 -13.51
C VAL A 230 6.06 -9.68 -12.36
N PHE A 231 6.01 -8.68 -11.50
CA PHE A 231 6.85 -8.53 -10.32
C PHE A 231 6.05 -8.85 -9.07
N GLU A 232 6.58 -9.73 -8.23
CA GLU A 232 6.21 -9.81 -6.82
C GLU A 232 7.15 -8.95 -5.96
N LYS A 233 6.74 -8.71 -4.71
CA LYS A 233 7.53 -7.92 -3.76
C LYS A 233 8.94 -8.51 -3.62
N SER A 234 9.96 -7.66 -3.73
CA SER A 234 11.39 -8.01 -3.68
C SER A 234 11.91 -8.79 -4.89
N GLU A 235 11.07 -9.09 -5.89
CA GLU A 235 11.53 -9.75 -7.10
C GLU A 235 12.26 -8.79 -8.04
N GLY A 236 13.29 -9.33 -8.68
CA GLY A 236 14.05 -8.69 -9.74
C GLY A 236 13.89 -9.43 -11.06
N ARG A 237 13.77 -8.68 -12.15
CA ARG A 237 13.78 -9.19 -13.52
C ARG A 237 14.64 -8.30 -14.40
N GLY A 238 15.40 -8.92 -15.30
CA GLY A 238 16.20 -8.16 -16.24
C GLY A 238 17.04 -9.07 -17.14
N PRO A 239 17.65 -8.48 -18.19
CA PRO A 239 18.30 -9.24 -19.23
C PRO A 239 19.75 -9.56 -18.87
N PHE A 240 20.29 -10.59 -19.55
CA PHE A 240 21.72 -10.71 -19.76
C PHE A 240 22.21 -9.48 -20.54
N LEU A 241 23.25 -8.84 -20.02
CA LEU A 241 23.84 -7.66 -20.62
C LEU A 241 24.89 -8.05 -21.66
N CYS A 242 25.99 -8.66 -21.19
CA CYS A 242 27.13 -9.14 -21.98
C CYS A 242 28.00 -10.06 -21.12
N SER A 243 29.07 -10.62 -21.69
CA SER A 243 30.07 -11.31 -20.85
C SER A 243 30.75 -10.32 -19.91
N THR A 244 31.26 -10.81 -18.78
CA THR A 244 32.04 -9.97 -17.85
C THR A 244 33.28 -9.41 -18.53
N GLU A 245 33.91 -10.15 -19.44
CA GLU A 245 35.06 -9.67 -20.20
C GLU A 245 34.67 -8.52 -21.14
N ASP A 246 33.61 -8.70 -21.94
CA ASP A 246 33.10 -7.66 -22.85
C ASP A 246 32.67 -6.40 -22.08
N LEU A 247 32.12 -6.53 -20.87
CA LEU A 247 31.64 -5.38 -20.09
C LEU A 247 32.74 -4.34 -19.87
N PHE A 248 33.98 -4.79 -19.68
CA PHE A 248 35.14 -3.94 -19.38
C PHE A 248 36.17 -3.92 -20.52
N ASP A 249 35.78 -4.41 -21.70
CA ASP A 249 36.57 -4.25 -22.91
C ASP A 249 36.34 -2.82 -23.44
N PRO A 250 37.38 -1.96 -23.51
CA PRO A 250 37.25 -0.59 -24.00
C PRO A 250 36.67 -0.51 -25.42
N GLU A 251 36.87 -1.53 -26.25
CA GLU A 251 36.38 -1.56 -27.63
C GLU A 251 34.86 -1.76 -27.71
N LYS A 252 34.22 -2.26 -26.64
CA LYS A 252 32.77 -2.46 -26.58
C LYS A 252 31.99 -1.20 -26.19
N GLY A 253 32.69 -0.19 -25.66
CA GLY A 253 32.11 1.13 -25.39
C GLY A 253 31.07 1.15 -24.27
N TYR A 254 31.06 0.19 -23.34
CA TYR A 254 30.15 0.23 -22.19
C TYR A 254 30.46 1.37 -21.20
N PHE A 255 31.70 1.84 -21.19
CA PHE A 255 32.17 2.97 -20.41
C PHE A 255 32.70 4.07 -21.34
N VAL A 256 32.32 5.32 -21.06
CA VAL A 256 32.86 6.52 -21.71
C VAL A 256 33.40 7.39 -20.59
N ASP A 257 34.67 7.78 -20.70
CA ASP A 257 35.38 8.54 -19.66
C ASP A 257 35.33 7.88 -18.28
N GLY A 258 35.38 6.54 -18.25
CA GLY A 258 35.32 5.74 -17.01
C GLY A 258 33.92 5.67 -16.37
N GLU A 259 32.87 6.12 -17.06
CA GLU A 259 31.49 6.07 -16.58
C GLU A 259 30.58 5.26 -17.52
N MET A 260 29.69 4.46 -16.92
CA MET A 260 28.55 3.84 -17.59
C MET A 260 27.27 4.59 -17.21
N THR A 261 26.46 4.96 -18.20
CA THR A 261 25.12 5.49 -17.97
C THR A 261 24.07 4.47 -18.36
N LEU A 262 23.46 3.83 -17.35
CA LEU A 262 22.39 2.87 -17.51
C LEU A 262 21.03 3.57 -17.41
N LYS A 263 20.17 3.35 -18.40
CA LYS A 263 18.81 3.88 -18.45
C LYS A 263 17.80 2.74 -18.41
N VAL A 264 16.73 2.96 -17.66
CA VAL A 264 15.52 2.14 -17.70
C VAL A 264 14.33 3.03 -18.00
N ALA A 265 13.50 2.64 -18.96
CA ALA A 265 12.26 3.31 -19.27
C ALA A 265 11.17 2.29 -19.53
N GLY A 266 9.95 2.55 -19.10
CA GLY A 266 8.89 1.56 -19.19
C GLY A 266 7.53 2.11 -18.89
N THR A 267 6.58 1.20 -18.83
CA THR A 267 5.18 1.43 -18.49
C THR A 267 4.74 0.40 -17.47
N LEU A 268 4.26 0.86 -16.33
CA LEU A 268 3.56 0.03 -15.37
C LEU A 268 2.15 -0.25 -15.88
N ILE A 269 1.72 -1.51 -15.81
CA ILE A 269 0.37 -1.93 -16.18
C ILE A 269 -0.31 -2.53 -14.95
N ILE A 270 -1.33 -1.84 -14.45
CA ILE A 270 -2.17 -2.34 -13.37
C ILE A 270 -3.36 -3.08 -13.99
N GLU A 271 -3.33 -4.41 -13.93
CA GLU A 271 -4.41 -5.30 -14.40
C GLU A 271 -5.12 -5.92 -13.20
N LYS A 272 -6.40 -6.29 -13.37
CA LYS A 272 -7.26 -6.85 -12.30
C LYS A 272 -6.64 -8.07 -11.63
N GLU A 273 -6.06 -8.94 -12.45
CA GLU A 273 -5.47 -10.22 -12.06
C GLU A 273 -4.22 -10.06 -11.19
N ASN A 274 -3.59 -8.89 -11.25
CA ASN A 274 -2.37 -8.59 -10.53
C ASN A 274 -2.63 -8.04 -9.13
N ILE A 275 -3.86 -7.62 -8.83
CA ILE A 275 -4.26 -7.14 -7.51
C ILE A 275 -4.73 -8.34 -6.68
N GLU A 276 -3.84 -8.92 -5.88
CA GLU A 276 -4.32 -9.77 -4.79
C GLU A 276 -5.04 -8.88 -3.77
N PRO A 277 -6.34 -9.11 -3.48
CA PRO A 277 -6.95 -8.47 -2.33
C PRO A 277 -6.10 -8.87 -1.12
N ASN A 278 -5.61 -7.89 -0.36
CA ASN A 278 -4.93 -8.16 0.91
C ASN A 278 -5.84 -9.04 1.77
N VAL A 279 -5.70 -10.37 1.65
CA VAL A 279 -6.26 -11.33 2.59
C VAL A 279 -5.44 -11.10 3.83
N LEU A 280 -6.02 -10.33 4.75
CA LEU A 280 -5.53 -10.11 6.09
C LEU A 280 -5.22 -11.47 6.72
N SER A 281 -3.99 -11.96 6.58
CA SER A 281 -3.47 -12.96 7.49
C SER A 281 -3.25 -12.23 8.81
N CYS A 282 -4.30 -12.15 9.62
CA CYS A 282 -4.16 -11.95 11.06
C CYS A 282 -3.05 -12.90 11.52
N LYS A 283 -1.98 -12.35 12.12
CA LYS A 283 -0.88 -13.16 12.68
C LYS A 283 -1.47 -14.36 13.42
N LYS A 284 -1.24 -15.56 12.90
CA LYS A 284 -1.56 -16.85 13.53
C LYS A 284 -0.96 -16.84 14.94
N GLY A 285 -1.76 -16.58 15.95
CA GLY A 285 -1.26 -16.56 17.34
C GLY A 285 -2.32 -16.24 18.37
N VAL A 286 -3.21 -15.29 18.10
CA VAL A 286 -4.22 -14.87 19.10
C VAL A 286 -5.62 -15.39 18.78
N ALA A 287 -5.93 -15.63 17.50
CA ALA A 287 -7.23 -16.12 17.07
C ALA A 287 -7.46 -17.62 17.32
N SER A 288 -6.44 -18.49 17.32
CA SER A 288 -6.66 -19.95 17.27
C SER A 288 -7.38 -20.53 18.50
N LYS A 289 -7.23 -19.93 19.69
CA LYS A 289 -7.87 -20.42 20.93
C LYS A 289 -9.36 -20.11 21.02
N ALA A 290 -9.81 -18.96 20.51
CA ALA A 290 -11.24 -18.66 20.40
C ALA A 290 -11.88 -19.50 19.28
N TYR A 291 -11.14 -19.73 18.18
CA TYR A 291 -11.63 -20.43 16.99
C TYR A 291 -11.95 -21.92 17.21
N GLN A 292 -11.21 -22.62 18.08
CA GLN A 292 -11.53 -24.04 18.37
C GLN A 292 -12.76 -24.22 19.28
N LYS A 293 -13.09 -23.24 20.14
CA LYS A 293 -14.18 -23.35 21.15
C LYS A 293 -15.60 -23.35 20.56
N HIS A 294 -15.73 -22.97 19.28
CA HIS A 294 -17.01 -22.64 18.64
C HIS A 294 -17.32 -23.47 17.39
N ARG A 295 -16.46 -24.46 17.06
CA ARG A 295 -16.70 -25.39 15.95
C ARG A 295 -17.95 -26.23 16.20
N GLY A 296 -18.89 -26.23 15.25
CA GLY A 296 -20.13 -27.01 15.32
C GLY A 296 -21.25 -26.42 16.20
N LYS A 297 -21.05 -25.23 16.80
CA LYS A 297 -22.11 -24.57 17.58
C LYS A 297 -23.08 -23.82 16.64
N GLU A 298 -24.37 -23.92 16.95
CA GLU A 298 -25.41 -23.10 16.31
C GLU A 298 -25.44 -21.73 16.96
N PHE A 299 -25.49 -20.69 16.11
CA PHE A 299 -25.61 -19.32 16.54
C PHE A 299 -26.95 -18.79 16.07
N THR A 300 -27.67 -18.10 16.96
CA THR A 300 -28.83 -17.31 16.57
C THR A 300 -28.35 -15.90 16.29
N ILE A 301 -28.41 -15.49 15.04
CA ILE A 301 -28.11 -14.13 14.60
C ILE A 301 -29.44 -13.44 14.34
N PHE A 302 -29.63 -12.25 14.91
CA PHE A 302 -30.82 -11.45 14.69
C PHE A 302 -30.54 -10.45 13.56
N VAL A 303 -31.38 -10.48 12.53
CA VAL A 303 -31.35 -9.53 11.42
C VAL A 303 -32.70 -8.81 11.40
N GLY A 304 -32.73 -7.58 11.91
CA GLY A 304 -33.97 -6.91 12.28
C GLY A 304 -34.71 -7.68 13.38
N GLU A 305 -36.02 -7.85 13.24
CA GLU A 305 -36.84 -8.62 14.20
C GLU A 305 -36.81 -10.14 13.97
N LYS A 306 -36.09 -10.63 12.94
CA LYS A 306 -36.04 -12.05 12.61
C LYS A 306 -34.78 -12.71 13.14
N ALA A 307 -34.96 -13.82 13.85
CA ALA A 307 -33.89 -14.67 14.33
C ALA A 307 -33.55 -15.75 13.29
N LEU A 308 -32.30 -15.79 12.84
CA LEU A 308 -31.76 -16.82 11.96
C LEU A 308 -30.79 -17.70 12.74
N LYS A 309 -31.05 -19.01 12.74
CA LYS A 309 -30.10 -20.00 13.26
C LYS A 309 -29.12 -20.35 12.16
N VAL A 310 -27.85 -20.09 12.40
CA VAL A 310 -26.76 -20.35 11.47
C VAL A 310 -25.78 -21.30 12.13
N ARG A 311 -25.52 -22.42 11.47
CA ARG A 311 -24.49 -23.38 11.87
C ARG A 311 -23.30 -23.18 10.95
N LEU A 312 -22.19 -22.76 11.51
CA LEU A 312 -20.97 -22.52 10.75
C LEU A 312 -20.32 -23.87 10.42
N PHE A 313 -20.33 -24.24 9.14
CA PHE A 313 -19.54 -25.34 8.60
C PHE A 313 -18.33 -24.77 7.86
N PHE A 314 -17.14 -25.31 8.15
CA PHE A 314 -15.91 -24.90 7.49
C PHE A 314 -15.24 -26.15 6.91
N SER A 315 -14.99 -26.11 5.59
CA SER A 315 -14.17 -27.07 4.82
C SER A 315 -12.69 -26.81 5.03
#